data_AF-A0A8X6S3E5-F1
#
_entry.id   AF-A0A8X6S3E5-F1
#
_cell.length_a   1.000
_cell.length_b   1.000
_cell.length_c   1.000
_cell.angle_alpha   90.00
_cell.angle_beta   90.00
_cell.angle_gamma   90.00
#
_symmetry.space_group_name_H-M   'P 1'
#
loop_
_entity.id
_entity.type
_entity.pdbx_description
1 polymer ?
#
loop_
_entity_poly.entity_id
_entity_poly.type
_entity_poly.pdbx_seq_one_letter_code
_entity_poly.pdbx_strand_id
1 'polypeptide(L)'
;MGKRRRLRRHWREEPRTLTTKWNDIMFSDESRFCLQHHDDRIRLRRHHGERPLSCCVMHHHTAPAPDIMVCCGIGFHCRTPLVRIAGTLYSQRYLSEVWEAVVLPYIQCFPPAIFPTG
;
A
#
# COMPACT_ATOMS: atom_id res chain seq x y z
N MET A 1 -14.16 22.24 7.03
CA MET A 1 -13.22 21.11 6.82
C MET A 1 -13.98 19.81 6.59
N GLY A 2 -13.62 19.01 5.56
CA GLY A 2 -14.26 17.72 5.29
C GLY A 2 -13.96 16.63 6.34
N LYS A 3 -14.86 15.64 6.45
CA LYS A 3 -14.84 14.54 7.45
C LYS A 3 -13.47 13.84 7.54
N ARG A 4 -12.89 13.48 6.39
CA ARG A 4 -11.58 12.80 6.31
C ARG A 4 -10.42 13.65 6.84
N ARG A 5 -10.46 14.96 6.61
CA ARG A 5 -9.46 15.92 7.13
C ARG A 5 -9.55 16.06 8.64
N ARG A 6 -10.77 16.05 9.20
CA ARG A 6 -11.00 16.07 10.65
C ARG A 6 -10.48 14.80 11.32
N LEU A 7 -10.77 13.62 10.78
CA LEU A 7 -10.27 12.35 11.32
C LEU A 7 -8.73 12.26 11.27
N ARG A 8 -8.10 12.67 10.16
CA ARG A 8 -6.63 12.71 10.06
C ARG A 8 -5.99 13.70 11.03
N ARG A 9 -6.66 14.83 11.28
CA ARG A 9 -6.22 15.80 12.27
C ARG A 9 -6.34 15.23 13.68
N HIS A 10 -7.49 14.64 14.01
CA HIS A 10 -7.72 13.98 15.29
C HIS A 10 -6.68 12.88 15.55
N TRP A 11 -6.46 11.96 14.60
CA TRP A 11 -5.44 10.91 14.71
C TRP A 11 -4.00 11.43 14.85
N ARG A 12 -3.71 12.63 14.35
CA ARG A 12 -2.41 13.31 14.54
C ARG A 12 -2.32 13.97 15.92
N GLU A 13 -3.40 14.55 16.39
CA GLU A 13 -3.48 15.30 17.66
C GLU A 13 -3.73 14.39 18.87
N GLU A 14 -4.19 13.17 18.63
CA GLU A 14 -4.40 12.15 19.66
C GLU A 14 -3.08 11.92 20.41
N PRO A 15 -3.05 12.10 21.75
CA PRO A 15 -1.86 11.88 22.54
C PRO A 15 -1.47 10.41 22.43
N ARG A 16 -0.54 10.12 21.53
CA ARG A 16 0.24 8.90 21.64
C ARG A 16 0.92 8.98 22.99
N THR A 17 0.80 7.95 23.81
CA THR A 17 1.68 7.84 24.98
C THR A 17 3.10 8.10 24.46
N LEU A 18 3.88 8.95 25.14
CA LEU A 18 5.29 9.21 24.79
C LEU A 18 6.10 7.90 24.62
N THR A 19 5.55 6.81 25.15
CA THR A 19 6.01 5.42 25.06
C THR A 19 5.56 4.65 23.83
N THR A 20 4.85 5.25 22.85
CA THR A 20 4.60 4.58 21.56
C THR A 20 5.93 4.46 20.85
N LYS A 21 6.68 3.42 21.19
CA LYS A 21 7.89 3.05 20.50
C LYS A 21 7.43 2.65 19.11
N TRP A 22 7.71 3.47 18.12
CA TRP A 22 7.54 3.10 16.72
C TRP A 22 8.26 1.77 16.39
N ASN A 23 9.24 1.41 17.22
CA ASN A 23 9.91 0.12 17.20
C ASN A 23 9.01 -1.07 17.45
N ASP A 24 7.86 -0.88 18.10
CA ASP A 24 6.88 -1.91 18.45
C ASP A 24 5.68 -1.94 17.47
N ILE A 25 5.69 -1.08 16.45
CA ILE A 25 4.63 -1.02 15.43
C ILE A 25 5.10 -1.74 14.17
N MET A 26 4.27 -2.68 13.70
CA MET A 26 4.37 -3.27 12.37
C MET A 26 3.38 -2.58 11.44
N PHE A 27 3.89 -2.13 10.29
CA PHE A 27 3.07 -1.65 9.19
C PHE A 27 2.88 -2.77 8.17
N SER A 28 1.67 -2.96 7.67
CA SER A 28 1.39 -3.85 6.55
C SER A 28 0.62 -3.09 5.47
N ASP A 29 0.88 -3.42 4.22
CA ASP A 29 0.12 -2.86 3.10
C ASP A 29 0.10 -3.82 1.91
N GLU A 30 -0.92 -3.66 1.08
CA GLU A 30 -1.06 -4.34 -0.20
C GLU A 30 -0.68 -3.41 -1.33
N SER A 31 0.25 -3.85 -2.18
CA SER A 31 0.64 -3.10 -3.38
C SER A 31 0.40 -3.93 -4.63
N ARG A 32 0.06 -3.25 -5.72
CA ARG A 32 -0.20 -3.85 -7.02
C ARG A 32 0.73 -3.26 -8.06
N PHE A 33 1.51 -4.13 -8.69
CA PHE A 33 2.49 -3.78 -9.71
C PHE A 33 2.00 -4.22 -11.07
N CYS A 34 1.75 -3.27 -11.97
CA CYS A 34 1.48 -3.57 -13.37
C CYS A 34 2.77 -4.08 -14.04
N LEU A 35 2.72 -5.24 -14.68
CA LEU A 35 3.87 -5.81 -15.41
C LEU A 35 4.04 -5.18 -16.80
N GLN A 36 2.99 -4.53 -17.29
CA GLN A 36 3.03 -3.75 -18.51
C GLN A 36 3.05 -2.25 -18.17
N HIS A 37 3.85 -1.49 -18.90
CA HIS A 37 3.85 -0.05 -18.78
C HIS A 37 2.49 0.49 -19.26
N HIS A 38 1.76 1.15 -18.37
CA HIS A 38 0.44 1.70 -18.71
C HIS A 38 0.55 3.06 -19.44
N ASP A 39 1.74 3.66 -19.41
CA ASP A 39 2.06 4.96 -19.99
C ASP A 39 3.07 4.78 -21.14
N ASP A 40 2.66 4.12 -22.23
CA ASP A 40 3.40 4.15 -23.51
C ASP A 40 3.46 5.56 -24.15
N ARG A 41 3.24 6.60 -23.34
CA ARG A 41 3.27 8.00 -23.70
C ARG A 41 4.70 8.44 -23.89
N ILE A 42 5.07 8.65 -25.15
CA ILE A 42 6.30 9.35 -25.49
C ILE A 42 6.16 10.80 -25.04
N ARG A 43 7.08 11.25 -24.18
CA ARG A 43 7.11 12.65 -23.75
C ARG A 43 7.64 13.52 -24.89
N LEU A 44 6.81 14.41 -25.41
CA LEU A 44 7.19 15.41 -26.41
C LEU A 44 7.32 16.78 -25.74
N ARG A 45 8.32 17.57 -26.15
CA ARG A 45 8.43 18.99 -25.77
C ARG A 45 7.61 19.84 -26.74
N ARG A 46 6.96 20.89 -26.21
CA ARG A 46 6.16 21.86 -26.97
C ARG A 46 6.37 23.25 -26.43
N HIS A 47 6.22 24.26 -27.27
CA HIS A 47 6.21 25.65 -26.82
C HIS A 47 4.89 26.00 -26.12
N HIS A 48 4.96 26.97 -25.21
CA HIS A 48 3.79 27.44 -24.47
C HIS A 48 2.74 28.00 -25.44
N GLY A 49 1.54 27.43 -25.44
CA GLY A 49 0.42 27.85 -26.30
C GLY A 49 0.24 27.03 -27.58
N GLU A 50 1.12 26.06 -27.87
CA GLU A 50 0.95 25.16 -29.02
C GLU A 50 -0.20 24.17 -28.81
N ARG A 51 -1.10 24.08 -29.81
CA ARG A 51 -2.19 23.11 -29.81
C ARG A 51 -1.64 21.69 -30.00
N PRO A 52 -2.25 20.67 -29.36
CA PRO A 52 -1.87 19.29 -29.61
C PRO A 52 -2.10 18.91 -31.07
N LEU A 53 -1.02 18.52 -31.75
CA LEU A 53 -1.07 17.99 -33.11
C LEU A 53 -1.70 16.59 -33.09
N SER A 54 -2.56 16.30 -34.07
CA SER A 54 -3.21 14.99 -34.23
C SER A 54 -2.20 13.86 -34.44
N CYS A 55 -1.05 14.14 -35.08
CA CYS A 55 0.04 13.17 -35.24
C CYS A 55 0.73 12.77 -33.91
N CYS A 56 0.49 13.51 -32.83
CA CYS A 56 1.01 13.20 -31.50
C CYS A 56 -0.01 12.46 -30.61
N VAL A 57 -1.16 12.06 -31.15
CA VAL A 57 -2.21 11.34 -30.43
C VAL A 57 -2.23 9.91 -30.94
N MET A 58 -1.81 8.95 -30.12
CA MET A 58 -2.02 7.53 -30.38
C MET A 58 -3.15 7.01 -29.50
N HIS A 59 -4.13 6.35 -30.11
CA HIS A 59 -5.17 5.62 -29.40
C HIS A 59 -4.58 4.32 -28.86
N HIS A 60 -4.57 4.15 -27.55
CA HIS A 60 -4.13 2.92 -26.91
C HIS A 60 -5.34 2.05 -26.56
N HIS A 61 -5.29 0.76 -26.93
CA HIS A 61 -6.31 -0.20 -26.53
C HIS A 61 -6.05 -0.67 -25.10
N THR A 62 -6.93 -0.34 -24.16
CA THR A 62 -6.81 -0.79 -22.76
C THR A 62 -7.28 -2.25 -22.65
N ALA A 63 -6.38 -3.20 -22.94
CA ALA A 63 -6.57 -4.57 -22.48
C ALA A 63 -6.22 -4.65 -20.97
N PRO A 64 -6.78 -5.61 -20.20
CA PRO A 64 -6.32 -5.88 -18.84
C PRO A 64 -4.83 -6.20 -18.86
N ALA A 65 -4.01 -5.30 -18.34
CA ALA A 65 -2.58 -5.55 -18.19
C ALA A 65 -2.38 -6.59 -17.08
N PRO A 66 -1.46 -7.55 -17.25
CA PRO A 66 -1.13 -8.47 -16.17
C PRO A 66 -0.54 -7.66 -14.99
N ASP A 67 -1.05 -7.92 -13.80
CA ASP A 67 -0.61 -7.30 -12.55
C ASP A 67 -0.13 -8.36 -11.55
N ILE A 68 0.72 -7.92 -10.63
CA ILE A 68 1.12 -8.70 -9.46
C ILE A 68 0.68 -7.93 -8.23
N MET A 69 -0.21 -8.54 -7.45
CA MET A 69 -0.54 -8.06 -6.12
C MET A 69 0.41 -8.72 -5.11
N VAL A 70 0.97 -7.91 -4.21
CA VAL A 70 1.83 -8.39 -3.12
C VAL A 70 1.42 -7.75 -1.81
N CYS A 71 1.66 -8.46 -0.71
CA CYS A 71 1.52 -7.93 0.65
C CYS A 71 2.80 -8.22 1.45
N CYS A 72 3.17 -7.29 2.33
CA CYS A 72 4.20 -7.51 3.33
C CYS A 72 3.96 -6.65 4.56
N GLY A 73 4.51 -7.11 5.69
CA GLY A 73 4.65 -6.36 6.92
C GLY A 73 6.10 -5.91 7.13
N ILE A 74 6.29 -4.68 7.59
CA ILE A 74 7.58 -4.09 7.96
C ILE A 74 7.44 -3.47 9.35
N GLY A 75 8.24 -3.93 10.29
CA GLY A 75 8.49 -3.29 11.58
C GLY A 75 9.92 -2.75 11.64
N PHE A 76 10.27 -2.12 12.76
CA PHE A 76 11.61 -1.53 12.92
C PHE A 76 12.72 -2.58 12.97
N HIS A 77 12.47 -3.73 13.61
CA HIS A 77 13.47 -4.79 13.80
C HIS A 77 13.25 -6.00 12.86
N CYS A 78 12.13 -6.05 12.16
CA CYS A 78 11.72 -7.24 11.41
C CYS A 78 10.95 -6.87 10.15
N ARG A 79 10.96 -7.79 9.18
CA ARG A 79 10.07 -7.75 8.02
C ARG A 79 9.53 -9.14 7.76
N THR A 80 8.30 -9.21 7.29
CA THR A 80 7.72 -10.46 6.83
C THR A 80 8.23 -10.80 5.43
N PRO A 81 8.03 -12.03 4.95
CA PRO A 81 8.20 -12.34 3.54
C PRO A 81 7.23 -11.50 2.71
N LEU A 82 7.65 -11.18 1.49
CA LEU A 82 6.78 -10.55 0.50
C LEU A 82 5.93 -11.65 -0.13
N VAL A 83 4.64 -11.64 0.13
CA VAL A 83 3.72 -12.67 -0.37
C VAL A 83 3.01 -12.17 -1.61
N ARG A 84 3.08 -12.96 -2.67
CA ARG A 84 2.31 -12.73 -3.90
C ARG A 84 0.89 -13.23 -3.70
N ILE A 85 -0.07 -12.35 -3.91
CA ILE A 85 -1.50 -12.64 -3.84
C ILE A 85 -1.99 -12.91 -5.27
N ALA A 86 -2.51 -14.12 -5.49
CA ALA A 86 -3.07 -14.49 -6.78
C ALA A 86 -4.52 -14.01 -6.90
N GLY A 87 -4.82 -13.15 -7.88
CA GLY A 87 -6.18 -12.66 -8.13
C GLY A 87 -6.70 -11.69 -7.06
N THR A 88 -8.01 -11.62 -6.89
CA THR A 88 -8.66 -10.64 -5.99
C THR A 88 -8.56 -11.07 -4.53
N LEU A 89 -8.10 -10.15 -3.68
CA LEU A 89 -8.07 -10.31 -2.23
C LEU A 89 -9.43 -9.92 -1.63
N TYR A 90 -10.12 -10.88 -1.02
CA TYR A 90 -11.32 -10.66 -0.21
C TYR A 90 -11.07 -11.03 1.24
N SER A 91 -11.98 -10.65 2.14
CA SER A 91 -11.75 -10.68 3.59
C SER A 91 -11.27 -12.03 4.15
N GLN A 92 -11.86 -13.15 3.71
CA GLN A 92 -11.43 -14.47 4.20
C GLN A 92 -10.03 -14.86 3.70
N ARG A 93 -9.69 -14.54 2.43
CA ARG A 93 -8.33 -14.73 1.91
C ARG A 93 -7.32 -13.82 2.58
N TYR A 94 -7.72 -12.61 2.96
CA TYR A 94 -6.87 -11.73 3.75
C TYR A 94 -6.49 -12.41 5.07
N LEU A 95 -7.45 -13.01 5.77
CA LEU A 95 -7.19 -13.71 7.01
C LEU A 95 -6.20 -14.88 6.80
N SER A 96 -6.43 -15.74 5.81
CA SER A 96 -5.58 -16.91 5.60
C SER A 96 -4.22 -16.59 4.96
N GLU A 97 -4.18 -15.76 3.92
CA GLU A 97 -2.99 -15.53 3.09
C GLU A 97 -2.11 -14.38 3.59
N VAL A 98 -2.67 -13.42 4.33
CA VAL A 98 -1.93 -12.26 4.85
C VAL A 98 -1.83 -12.35 6.37
N TRP A 99 -2.94 -12.37 7.08
CA TRP A 99 -2.92 -12.27 8.53
C TRP A 99 -2.27 -13.50 9.18
N GLU A 100 -2.79 -14.70 8.93
CA GLU A 100 -2.32 -15.94 9.56
C GLU A 100 -0.95 -16.38 9.03
N ALA A 101 -0.75 -16.32 7.71
CA ALA A 101 0.48 -16.78 7.09
C ALA A 101 1.66 -15.83 7.26
N VAL A 102 1.42 -14.51 7.34
CA VAL A 102 2.48 -13.49 7.18
C VAL A 102 2.61 -12.59 8.39
N VAL A 103 1.49 -12.14 8.99
CA VAL A 103 1.53 -11.15 10.06
C VAL A 103 1.65 -11.81 11.44
N LEU A 104 0.83 -12.82 11.73
CA LEU A 104 0.80 -13.49 13.04
C LEU A 104 2.15 -14.07 13.48
N PRO A 105 2.93 -14.77 12.64
CA PRO A 105 4.21 -15.36 13.07
C PRO A 105 5.25 -14.29 13.43
N TYR A 106 5.11 -13.08 12.88
CA TYR A 106 6.10 -12.01 13.04
C TYR A 106 5.72 -11.01 14.14
N ILE A 107 4.43 -10.88 14.47
CA ILE A 107 3.99 -10.17 15.68
C ILE A 107 4.52 -10.87 16.94
N GLN A 108 4.67 -12.20 16.91
CA GLN A 108 5.27 -12.98 18.01
C GLN A 108 6.78 -12.71 18.21
N CYS A 109 7.46 -12.10 17.23
CA CYS A 109 8.86 -11.69 17.34
C CYS A 109 9.03 -10.35 18.07
N PHE A 110 7.94 -9.62 18.32
CA PHE A 110 7.94 -8.49 19.24
C PHE A 110 7.86 -9.02 20.67
N PRO A 111 8.53 -8.37 21.67
CA PRO A 111 8.22 -8.65 23.06
C PRO A 111 6.70 -8.50 23.26
N PRO A 112 6.04 -9.33 24.08
CA PRO A 112 4.59 -9.28 24.23
C PRO A 112 4.19 -7.85 24.54
N ALA A 113 3.50 -7.22 23.59
CA ALA A 113 2.89 -5.93 23.83
C ALA A 113 1.94 -6.14 24.99
N ILE A 114 2.21 -5.47 26.11
CA ILE A 114 1.29 -5.40 27.24
C ILE A 114 0.09 -4.64 26.71
N PHE A 115 -0.87 -5.35 26.13
CA PHE A 115 -2.19 -4.80 25.92
C PHE A 115 -2.77 -4.59 27.32
N PRO A 116 -3.12 -3.35 27.72
CA PRO A 116 -3.88 -3.18 28.94
C PRO A 116 -5.22 -3.87 28.73
N THR A 117 -5.44 -4.98 29.43
CA THR A 117 -6.78 -5.54 29.65
C THR A 117 -7.60 -4.49 30.38
N GLY A 118 -8.57 -3.91 29.66
CA GLY A 118 -9.66 -3.10 30.19
C GLY A 118 -10.98 -3.72 29.76
#